data_AF-A0A8X6TJ68-F1
#
_entry.id   AF-A0A8X6TJ68-F1
#
_cell.length_a   1.000
_cell.length_b   1.000
_cell.length_c   1.000
_cell.angle_alpha   90.00
_cell.angle_beta   90.00
_cell.angle_gamma   90.00
#
_symmetry.space_group_name_H-M   'P 1'
#
loop_
_entity.id
_entity.type
_entity.pdbx_description
1 polymer ?
#
loop_
_entity_poly.entity_id
_entity_poly.type
_entity_poly.pdbx_seq_one_letter_code
_entity_poly.pdbx_strand_id
1 'polypeptide(L)'
;MAIEILRQLEARTNKKVYELFDILCGVSSGAILSLLLGGLRLSLDECESLYRKLSDEIFSRSTFWGTGRLMWSHAYYDTTAWVNVLKKTFGETLIIDTAKQKDSPK
;
A
#
# COMPACT_ATOMS: atom_id res chain seq x y z
N MET A 1 7.05 2.68 -11.41
CA MET A 1 7.05 1.62 -12.44
C MET A 1 5.80 0.75 -12.36
N ALA A 2 5.52 0.05 -11.27
CA ALA A 2 4.33 -0.82 -11.16
C ALA A 2 3.00 -0.09 -11.42
N ILE A 3 2.78 1.06 -10.78
CA ILE A 3 1.56 1.88 -10.97
C ILE A 3 1.38 2.29 -12.44
N GLU A 4 2.47 2.64 -13.12
CA GLU A 4 2.40 3.07 -14.52
C GLU A 4 2.06 1.92 -15.48
N ILE A 5 2.59 0.72 -15.23
CA ILE A 5 2.21 -0.49 -15.97
C ILE A 5 0.73 -0.80 -15.76
N LEU A 6 0.25 -0.71 -14.51
CA LEU A 6 -1.16 -0.91 -14.19
C LEU A 6 -2.05 0.15 -14.85
N ARG A 7 -1.59 1.40 -14.96
CA ARG A 7 -2.30 2.48 -15.65
C ARG A 7 -2.47 2.18 -17.14
N GLN A 8 -1.44 1.64 -17.78
CA GLN A 8 -1.55 1.18 -19.17
C GLN A 8 -2.50 -0.02 -19.33
N LEU A 9 -2.54 -0.92 -18.35
CA LEU A 9 -3.50 -2.03 -18.34
C LEU A 9 -4.94 -1.53 -18.21
N GLU A 10 -5.23 -0.62 -17.26
CA GLU A 10 -6.56 -0.03 -17.13
C GLU A 10 -6.96 0.69 -18.43
N ALA A 11 -6.05 1.46 -19.05
CA ALA A 11 -6.33 2.19 -20.28
C ALA A 11 -6.66 1.27 -21.48
N ARG A 12 -6.01 0.09 -21.57
CA ARG A 12 -6.25 -0.86 -22.67
C ARG A 12 -7.46 -1.75 -22.47
N THR A 13 -7.84 -2.01 -21.22
CA THR A 13 -8.93 -2.93 -20.88
C THR A 13 -10.22 -2.22 -20.49
N ASN A 14 -10.12 -0.92 -20.16
CA ASN A 14 -11.17 -0.10 -19.58
C ASN A 14 -11.78 -0.72 -18.30
N LYS A 15 -10.94 -1.42 -17.53
CA LYS A 15 -11.29 -2.09 -16.27
C LYS A 15 -10.32 -1.66 -15.18
N LYS A 16 -10.80 -1.63 -13.94
CA LYS A 16 -9.96 -1.36 -12.76
C LYS A 16 -9.11 -2.56 -12.39
N VAL A 17 -7.98 -2.30 -11.73
CA VAL A 17 -7.04 -3.36 -11.33
C VAL A 17 -7.72 -4.51 -10.59
N TYR A 18 -8.65 -4.23 -9.66
CA TYR A 18 -9.36 -5.28 -8.91
C TYR A 18 -10.29 -6.15 -9.78
N GLU A 19 -10.66 -5.70 -10.99
CA GLU A 19 -11.51 -6.43 -11.93
C GLU A 19 -10.70 -7.28 -12.92
N LEU A 20 -9.37 -7.08 -12.94
CA LEU A 20 -8.46 -7.71 -13.90
C LEU A 20 -7.75 -8.95 -13.36
N PHE A 21 -7.64 -9.07 -12.04
CA PHE A 21 -6.89 -10.12 -11.39
C PHE A 21 -7.75 -10.82 -10.35
N ASP A 22 -7.71 -12.15 -10.34
CA ASP A 22 -8.35 -12.94 -9.29
C ASP A 22 -7.52 -12.94 -7.99
N ILE A 23 -6.21 -12.67 -8.10
CA ILE A 23 -5.26 -12.67 -7.00
C ILE A 23 -4.34 -11.46 -7.11
N LEU A 24 -4.16 -10.72 -6.02
CA LEU A 24 -3.22 -9.61 -5.92
C LEU A 24 -2.26 -9.85 -4.75
N CYS A 25 -1.04 -10.26 -5.07
CA CYS A 25 0.02 -10.46 -4.09
C CYS A 25 1.13 -9.42 -4.23
N GLY A 26 1.80 -9.14 -3.11
CA GLY A 26 2.89 -8.20 -3.08
C GLY A 26 3.70 -8.34 -1.79
N VAL A 27 5.00 -8.01 -1.86
CA VAL A 27 5.92 -8.05 -0.74
C VAL A 27 6.43 -6.63 -0.47
N SER A 28 6.59 -6.27 0.80
CA SER A 28 7.02 -4.93 1.20
C SER A 28 6.11 -3.85 0.59
N SER A 29 6.63 -2.91 -0.21
CA SER A 29 5.85 -1.89 -0.91
C SER A 29 4.74 -2.48 -1.80
N GLY A 30 4.97 -3.67 -2.38
CA GLY A 30 3.95 -4.35 -3.18
C GLY A 30 2.73 -4.76 -2.36
N ALA A 31 2.90 -5.15 -1.09
CA ALA A 31 1.78 -5.54 -0.23
C ALA A 31 0.83 -4.36 0.02
N ILE A 32 1.39 -3.15 0.12
CA ILE A 32 0.60 -1.91 0.24
C ILE A 32 -0.21 -1.71 -1.03
N LEU A 33 0.43 -1.78 -2.20
CA LEU A 33 -0.25 -1.60 -3.48
C LEU A 33 -1.36 -2.64 -3.66
N SER A 34 -1.13 -3.91 -3.30
CA SER A 34 -2.15 -4.97 -3.33
C SER A 34 -3.34 -4.64 -2.43
N LEU A 35 -3.12 -4.15 -1.21
CA LEU A 35 -4.20 -3.73 -0.32
C LEU A 35 -4.97 -2.52 -0.88
N LEU A 36 -4.26 -1.49 -1.35
CA LEU A 36 -4.87 -0.25 -1.84
C LEU A 36 -5.71 -0.49 -3.11
N LEU A 37 -5.17 -1.25 -4.06
CA LEU A 37 -5.81 -1.47 -5.36
C LEU A 37 -6.81 -2.63 -5.34
N GLY A 38 -6.50 -3.71 -4.62
CA GLY A 38 -7.32 -4.91 -4.56
C GLY A 38 -8.35 -4.89 -3.43
N GLY A 39 -7.89 -4.62 -2.21
CA GLY A 39 -8.74 -4.62 -1.03
C GLY A 39 -9.64 -3.38 -0.94
N LEU A 40 -9.06 -2.20 -1.15
CA LEU A 40 -9.76 -0.93 -1.01
C LEU A 40 -10.27 -0.35 -2.32
N ARG A 41 -9.86 -0.94 -3.45
CA ARG A 41 -10.30 -0.55 -4.80
C ARG A 41 -10.10 0.93 -5.12
N LEU A 42 -9.03 1.51 -4.57
CA LEU A 42 -8.66 2.89 -4.89
C LEU A 42 -8.29 3.01 -6.37
N SER A 43 -8.51 4.19 -6.93
CA SER A 43 -7.93 4.52 -8.23
C SER A 43 -6.40 4.52 -8.17
N LEU A 44 -5.75 4.34 -9.32
CA LEU A 44 -4.29 4.40 -9.40
C LEU A 44 -3.72 5.75 -8.94
N ASP A 45 -4.45 6.84 -9.14
CA ASP A 45 -4.02 8.18 -8.71
C ASP A 45 -4.11 8.35 -7.19
N GLU A 46 -5.20 7.88 -6.57
CA GLU A 46 -5.33 7.84 -5.11
C GLU A 46 -4.28 6.92 -4.48
N CYS A 47 -4.05 5.75 -5.08
CA CYS A 47 -3.03 4.81 -4.66
C CYS A 47 -1.64 5.44 -4.70
N GLU A 48 -1.29 6.12 -5.80
CA GLU A 48 0.00 6.79 -5.96
C GLU A 48 0.18 7.92 -4.93
N SER A 49 -0.83 8.78 -4.78
CA SER A 49 -0.82 9.89 -3.83
C SER A 49 -0.62 9.39 -2.39
N LEU A 50 -1.39 8.38 -1.99
CA LEU A 50 -1.34 7.83 -0.65
C LEU A 50 -0.03 7.07 -0.39
N TYR A 51 0.44 6.28 -1.35
CA TYR A 51 1.73 5.59 -1.24
C TYR A 51 2.90 6.57 -1.11
N ARG A 52 2.90 7.68 -1.85
CA ARG A 52 3.93 8.74 -1.73
C ARG A 52 3.88 9.37 -0.35
N LYS A 53 2.70 9.77 0.12
CA LYS A 53 2.52 10.34 1.46
C LYS A 53 3.01 9.40 2.57
N LEU A 54 2.63 8.12 2.49
CA LEU A 54 3.11 7.08 3.41
C LEU A 54 4.63 6.99 3.37
N SER A 55 5.21 6.88 2.17
CA SER A 55 6.65 6.78 1.96
C SER A 55 7.39 7.99 2.56
N ASP A 56 6.91 9.20 2.30
CA ASP A 56 7.52 10.42 2.83
C ASP A 56 7.47 10.45 4.37
N GLU A 57 6.35 10.08 4.99
CA GLU A 57 6.23 10.02 6.46
C GLU A 57 7.15 8.96 7.09
N ILE A 58 7.37 7.83 6.41
CA ILE A 58 8.23 6.74 6.87
C ILE A 58 9.71 7.10 6.70
N PHE A 59 10.10 7.58 5.52
CA PHE A 59 11.50 7.81 5.19
C PHE A 59 12.03 9.13 5.78
N SER A 60 11.23 10.20 5.84
CA SER A 60 11.66 11.48 6.45
C SER A 60 12.03 11.34 7.93
N ARG A 61 11.32 10.47 8.67
CA ARG A 61 11.61 10.16 10.07
C ARG A 61 12.93 9.40 10.25
N SER A 62 13.32 8.57 9.28
CA SER A 62 14.61 7.85 9.32
C SER A 62 15.80 8.80 9.16
N THR A 63 15.67 9.86 8.35
CA THR A 63 16.72 10.87 8.12
C THR A 63 16.93 11.83 9.29
N PHE A 64 15.87 12.17 10.05
CA PHE A 64 15.98 13.08 11.20
C PHE A 64 16.73 12.45 12.40
N TRP A 65 16.73 11.11 12.50
CA TRP A 65 17.38 10.35 13.59
C TRP A 65 18.72 9.72 13.16
N GLY A 66 19.51 10.46 12.40
CA GLY A 66 20.68 9.96 11.66
C GLY A 66 21.81 9.31 12.47
N THR A 67 22.33 8.23 11.87
CA THR A 67 23.70 7.67 11.95
C THR A 67 24.11 6.84 13.18
N GLY A 68 23.61 7.10 14.39
CA GLY A 68 24.03 6.33 15.58
C GLY A 68 23.37 4.94 15.72
N ARG A 69 22.21 4.73 15.09
CA ARG A 69 21.36 3.55 15.34
C ARG A 69 21.50 2.44 14.30
N LEU A 70 22.29 2.65 13.24
CA LEU A 70 22.42 1.72 12.11
C LEU A 70 22.75 0.28 12.55
N MET A 71 23.44 0.12 13.68
CA MET A 71 23.79 -1.19 14.27
C MET A 71 22.73 -1.79 15.22
N TRP A 72 21.81 -0.99 15.77
CA TRP A 72 20.75 -1.46 16.68
C TRP A 72 19.37 -1.60 15.98
N SER A 73 19.21 -0.99 14.80
CA SER A 73 17.91 -0.75 14.14
C SER A 73 17.44 -1.81 13.14
N HIS A 74 18.16 -2.92 12.92
CA HIS A 74 17.71 -3.95 11.98
C HIS A 74 16.44 -4.71 12.42
N ALA A 75 16.03 -4.61 13.69
CA ALA A 75 14.87 -5.34 14.23
C ALA A 75 13.74 -4.45 14.78
N TYR A 76 14.02 -3.20 15.15
CA TYR A 76 13.03 -2.29 15.72
C TYR A 76 12.66 -1.24 14.69
N TYR A 77 12.05 -1.69 13.59
CA TYR A 77 11.18 -0.82 12.81
C TYR A 77 10.15 -0.25 13.78
N ASP A 78 9.95 1.06 13.73
CA ASP A 78 8.85 1.73 14.42
C ASP A 78 7.53 1.31 13.75
N THR A 79 7.13 0.06 14.00
CA THR A 79 5.88 -0.55 13.55
C THR A 79 4.70 0.30 13.98
N THR A 80 4.83 1.03 15.09
CA THR A 80 3.83 1.94 15.64
C THR A 80 3.51 3.09 14.70
N ALA A 81 4.52 3.80 14.18
CA ALA A 81 4.27 4.88 13.22
C ALA A 81 3.55 4.34 11.98
N TRP A 82 4.01 3.20 11.47
CA TRP A 82 3.44 2.50 10.34
C TRP A 82 1.97 2.09 10.56
N VAL A 83 1.70 1.38 11.66
CA VAL A 83 0.36 0.94 12.06
C VAL A 83 -0.55 2.15 12.28
N ASN A 84 -0.03 3.25 12.83
CA ASN A 84 -0.82 4.46 13.04
C ASN A 84 -1.22 5.13 11.72
N VAL A 85 -0.34 5.20 10.71
CA VAL A 85 -0.74 5.76 9.41
C VAL A 85 -1.74 4.84 8.70
N LEU A 86 -1.53 3.52 8.77
CA LEU A 86 -2.49 2.55 8.25
C LEU A 86 -3.85 2.70 8.96
N LYS A 87 -3.89 2.72 10.29
CA LYS A 87 -5.13 2.92 11.07
C LYS A 87 -5.79 4.27 10.81
N LYS A 88 -5.03 5.34 10.64
CA LYS A 88 -5.58 6.66 10.30
C LYS A 88 -6.21 6.67 8.91
N THR A 89 -5.66 5.91 7.99
CA THR A 89 -6.12 5.86 6.60
C THR A 89 -7.26 4.86 6.41
N PHE A 90 -7.25 3.74 7.14
CA PHE A 90 -8.14 2.60 6.93
C PHE A 90 -9.05 2.29 8.13
N GLY A 91 -8.96 3.06 9.21
CA GLY A 91 -9.70 2.80 10.44
C GLY A 91 -9.35 1.47 11.09
N GLU A 92 -10.34 0.82 11.67
CA GLU A 92 -10.24 -0.54 12.25
C GLU A 92 -10.74 -1.62 11.27
N THR A 93 -10.81 -1.32 9.97
CA THR A 93 -11.22 -2.30 8.96
C THR A 93 -10.18 -3.41 8.85
N LEU A 94 -10.62 -4.66 9.01
CA LEU A 94 -9.75 -5.80 8.83
C LEU A 94 -9.62 -6.12 7.35
N ILE A 95 -8.46 -6.64 6.94
CA ILE A 95 -8.25 -7.08 5.54
C ILE A 95 -9.30 -8.13 5.14
N ILE A 96 -9.71 -9.00 6.05
CA ILE A 96 -10.76 -9.99 5.77
C ILE A 96 -12.12 -9.36 5.46
N ASP A 97 -12.38 -8.13 5.89
CA ASP A 97 -13.61 -7.42 5.58
C ASP A 97 -13.68 -7.01 4.10
N THR A 98 -12.54 -6.82 3.43
CA THR A 98 -12.51 -6.50 1.99
C THR A 98 -12.89 -7.69 1.12
N ALA A 99 -12.76 -8.93 1.64
CA ALA A 99 -13.15 -10.14 0.94
C ALA A 99 -14.67 -10.32 0.81
N LYS A 100 -15.47 -9.51 1.54
CA LYS A 100 -16.93 -9.51 1.46
C LYS A 100 -17.46 -8.83 0.18
N GLN A 101 -16.62 -8.05 -0.50
CA GLN A 101 -17.01 -7.35 -1.72
C GLN A 101 -17.06 -8.33 -2.90
N LYS A 102 -18.10 -8.20 -3.75
CA LYS A 102 -18.22 -8.99 -4.99
C LYS A 102 -17.06 -8.62 -5.92
N ASP A 103 -16.41 -9.63 -6.51
CA ASP A 103 -15.25 -9.47 -7.40
C ASP A 103 -14.00 -8.92 -6.67
N SER A 104 -13.84 -9.30 -5.39
CA SER A 104 -12.65 -8.95 -4.60
C SER A 104 -11.51 -9.94 -4.87
N PRO A 105 -10.36 -9.46 -5.38
CA PRO A 105 -9.19 -10.31 -5.57
C PRO A 105 -8.71 -10.90 -4.24
N LYS A 106 -8.25 -12.15 -4.29
CA LYS A 106 -7.67 -12.87 -3.15
C LYS A 106 -6.24 -12.45 -2.86
#